data_AF-A0A1S2VMA2-F1
#
_entry.id   AF-A0A1S2VMA2-F1
#
_cell.length_a   1.000
_cell.length_b   1.000
_cell.length_c   1.000
_cell.angle_alpha   90.00
_cell.angle_beta   90.00
_cell.angle_gamma   90.00
#
_symmetry.space_group_name_H-M   'P 1'
#
loop_
_entity.id
_entity.type
_entity.pdbx_description
1 polymer ?
#
loop_
_entity_poly.entity_id
_entity_poly.type
_entity_poly.pdbx_seq_one_letter_code
_entity_poly.pdbx_strand_id
1 'polypeptide(L)' 'MTYQEAYNQLQAIVEEVETEAVPLDELPDRIRLATDLIAFCQNRLRAVEVEYLDALERISKR' A
#
# COMPACT_ATOMS: atom_id res chain seq x y z
N MET A 1 -1.29 -7.10 8.89
CA MET A 1 -1.70 -5.75 8.49
C MET A 1 -2.74 -5.86 7.37
N THR A 2 -3.76 -5.02 7.38
CA THR A 2 -4.78 -4.90 6.32
C THR A 2 -4.38 -3.84 5.29
N TYR A 3 -5.04 -3.80 4.13
CA TYR A 3 -4.82 -2.74 3.15
C TYR A 3 -5.12 -1.36 3.77
N GLN A 4 -6.23 -1.23 4.49
CA GLN A 4 -6.64 0.03 5.11
C GLN A 4 -5.63 0.50 6.16
N GLU A 5 -5.10 -0.40 6.99
CA GLU A 5 -4.05 -0.07 7.96
C GLU A 5 -2.79 0.45 7.26
N ALA A 6 -2.35 -0.22 6.20
CA ALA A 6 -1.17 0.19 5.44
C ALA A 6 -1.37 1.54 4.74
N TYR A 7 -2.56 1.76 4.16
CA TYR A 7 -2.92 3.00 3.51
C TYR A 7 -2.97 4.17 4.51
N ASN A 8 -3.59 3.98 5.67
CA ASN A 8 -3.65 5.01 6.71
C ASN A 8 -2.25 5.37 7.22
N GLN A 9 -1.37 4.39 7.40
CA GLN A 9 0.03 4.66 7.78
C GLN A 9 0.77 5.42 6.69
N LEU A 10 0.57 5.07 5.42
CA LEU A 10 1.18 5.79 4.30
C LEU A 10 0.71 7.24 4.25
N GLN A 11 -0.59 7.50 4.44
CA GLN A 11 -1.13 8.85 4.51
C GLN A 11 -0.51 9.67 5.64
N ALA A 12 -0.37 9.07 6.84
CA ALA A 12 0.28 9.74 7.96
C ALA A 12 1.74 10.10 7.64
N ILE A 13 2.51 9.20 7.01
CA ILE A 13 3.89 9.50 6.61
C ILE A 13 3.93 10.65 5.59
N VAL A 14 3.02 10.67 4.62
CA VAL A 14 2.94 11.75 3.64
C VAL A 14 2.65 13.09 4.34
N GLU A 15 1.68 13.12 5.25
CA GLU A 15 1.33 14.33 6.01
C GLU A 15 2.50 14.82 6.88
N GLU A 16 3.19 13.91 7.57
CA GLU A 16 4.39 14.23 8.37
C GLU A 16 5.51 14.85 7.50
N VAL A 17 5.71 14.34 6.27
CA VAL A 17 6.73 14.84 5.34
C VAL A 17 6.31 16.19 4.74
N GLU A 18 5.05 16.35 4.33
CA GLU A 18 4.53 17.60 3.76
C GLU A 18 4.52 18.76 4.77
N THR A 19 4.33 18.45 6.04
CA THR A 19 4.35 19.43 7.14
C THR A 19 5.74 19.72 7.69
N GLU A 20 6.80 19.15 7.08
CA GLU A 20 8.19 19.25 7.57
C GLU A 20 8.34 18.80 9.03
N ALA A 21 7.44 17.94 9.52
CA ALA A 21 7.43 17.45 10.89
C ALA A 21 8.48 16.33 11.12
N VAL A 22 8.99 15.73 10.04
CA VAL A 22 10.02 14.69 10.09
C VAL A 22 11.43 15.31 10.13
N PRO A 23 12.26 14.99 11.15
CA PRO A 23 13.66 15.40 11.18
C PRO A 23 14.44 14.88 9.96
N LEU A 24 15.41 15.67 9.46
CA LEU A 24 16.19 15.31 8.28
C LEU A 24 16.88 13.93 8.40
N ASP A 25 17.39 13.61 9.60
CA ASP A 25 18.05 12.33 9.88
C ASP A 25 17.09 11.13 9.87
N GLU A 26 15.78 11.36 10.04
CA GLU A 26 14.73 10.33 10.06
C GLU A 26 14.02 10.17 8.71
N LEU A 27 14.14 11.15 7.81
CA LEU A 27 13.53 11.11 6.47
C LEU A 27 13.88 9.83 5.68
N PRO A 28 15.13 9.33 5.65
CA PRO A 28 15.45 8.11 4.92
C PRO A 28 14.65 6.89 5.40
N ASP A 29 14.45 6.77 6.72
CA ASP A 29 13.68 5.67 7.29
C ASP A 29 12.19 5.81 7.00
N ARG A 30 11.64 7.03 7.02
CA ARG A 30 10.24 7.29 6.63
C ARG A 30 9.98 6.98 5.16
N ILE A 31 10.90 7.34 4.28
CA ILE A 31 10.81 7.02 2.85
C ILE A 31 10.86 5.50 2.62
N ARG A 32 11.75 4.79 3.34
CA ARG A 32 11.83 3.32 3.26
C ARG A 32 10.52 2.67 3.71
N LEU A 33 9.99 3.09 4.86
CA LEU A 33 8.71 2.59 5.36
C LEU A 33 7.57 2.87 4.37
N ALA A 34 7.48 4.08 3.82
CA ALA A 34 6.48 4.41 2.80
C ALA A 34 6.60 3.49 1.57
N THR A 35 7.83 3.20 1.13
CA THR A 35 8.09 2.29 0.01
C THR A 35 7.57 0.88 0.31
N ASP A 36 7.83 0.36 1.52
CA ASP A 36 7.35 -0.95 1.94
C ASP A 36 5.81 -1.02 2.02
N LEU A 37 5.18 0.05 2.53
CA LEU A 37 3.71 0.18 2.59
C LEU A 37 3.10 0.21 1.18
N ILE A 38 3.69 0.94 0.25
CA ILE A 38 3.26 0.97 -1.15
C ILE A 38 3.34 -0.43 -1.77
N ALA A 39 4.47 -1.12 -1.60
CA ALA A 39 4.66 -2.47 -2.12
C ALA A 39 3.62 -3.44 -1.54
N PHE A 40 3.33 -3.33 -0.24
CA PHE A 40 2.28 -4.11 0.41
C PHE A 40 0.90 -3.84 -0.21
N CYS A 41 0.50 -2.57 -0.36
CA CYS A 41 -0.77 -2.18 -0.95
C CYS A 41 -0.92 -2.72 -2.39
N GLN A 42 0.12 -2.57 -3.22
CA GLN A 42 0.13 -3.07 -4.59
C GLN A 42 -0.01 -4.60 -4.66
N ASN A 43 0.65 -5.34 -3.77
CA ASN A 43 0.54 -6.80 -3.72
C ASN A 43 -0.90 -7.22 -3.39
N ARG A 44 -1.58 -6.51 -2.48
CA ARG A 44 -2.98 -6.81 -2.12
C ARG A 44 -3.93 -6.53 -3.29
N LEU A 45 -3.74 -5.42 -3.99
CA LEU A 45 -4.55 -5.11 -5.18
C LEU A 45 -4.37 -6.17 -6.28
N ARG A 46 -3.13 -6.58 -6.55
CA ARG A 46 -2.82 -7.67 -7.50
C ARG A 46 -3.48 -8.98 -7.11
N ALA A 47 -3.49 -9.33 -5.83
CA ALA A 47 -4.16 -10.55 -5.37
C ALA A 47 -5.67 -10.50 -5.63
N VAL A 48 -6.33 -9.37 -5.36
CA VAL A 48 -7.75 -9.18 -5.63
C VAL A 48 -8.06 -9.24 -7.14
N GLU A 49 -7.19 -8.66 -7.98
CA GLU A 49 -7.32 -8.74 -9.43
C GLU A 49 -7.24 -10.19 -9.94
N VAL A 50 -6.30 -10.98 -9.44
CA VAL A 50 -6.19 -12.41 -9.77
C VAL A 50 -7.46 -13.17 -9.38
N GLU A 51 -7.95 -12.97 -8.16
CA GLU A 51 -9.18 -13.61 -7.69
C GLU A 51 -10.40 -13.22 -8.55
N TYR A 52 -10.47 -11.95 -8.98
CA TYR A 52 -11.51 -11.46 -9.86
C TYR A 52 -11.47 -12.13 -11.24
N LEU A 53 -10.28 -12.22 -11.85
CA LEU A 53 -10.09 -12.87 -13.15
C LEU A 53 -10.42 -14.36 -13.08
N ASP A 54 -9.98 -15.05 -12.04
CA ASP A 54 -10.29 -16.46 -11.79
C ASP A 54 -11.81 -16.69 -11.64
N ALA A 55 -12.50 -15.78 -10.95
CA ALA A 55 -13.96 -15.84 -10.79
C ALA A 55 -14.68 -15.67 -12.13
N LEU A 56 -14.23 -14.74 -12.97
CA LEU A 56 -14.77 -14.54 -14.32
C LEU A 56 -14.59 -15.78 -15.19
N GLU A 57 -13.40 -16.39 -15.21
CA GLU A 57 -13.13 -17.58 -16.02
C GLU A 57 -14.03 -18.77 -15.61
N ARG A 58 -14.28 -18.93 -14.31
CA ARG A 58 -15.18 -19.97 -13.79
C ARG A 58 -16.63 -19.76 -14.24
N ILE A 59 -17.08 -18.52 -14.33
CA ILE A 59 -18.42 -18.18 -14.80
C ILE A 59 -18.52 -18.39 -16.31
N SER A 60 -17.50 -18.00 -17.09
CA SER A 60 -17.53 -18.09 -18.55
C SER A 60 -17.40 -19.51 -19.11
N LYS A 61 -16.89 -20.46 -18.32
CA LYS A 61 -16.78 -21.89 -18.70
C LYS A 61 -18.04 -22.71 -18.36
N ARG A 62 -19.09 -22.09 -17.80
CA ARG A 62 -20.42 -22.68 -17.60
C ARG A 62 -21.36 -22.33 -18.74
#